data_AF-A0A2G6R165-F1
#
_entry.id   AF-A0A2G6R165-F1
#
_cell.length_a   1.000
_cell.length_b   1.000
_cell.length_c   1.000
_cell.angle_alpha   90.00
_cell.angle_beta   90.00
_cell.angle_gamma   90.00
#
_symmetry.space_group_name_H-M   'P 1'
#
loop_
_entity.id
_entity.type
_entity.pdbx_description
1 polymer ?
#
loop_
_entity_poly.entity_id
_entity_poly.type
_entity_poly.pdbx_seq_one_letter_code
_entity_poly.pdbx_strand_id
1 'polypeptide(L)'
;NEDCLKIKSFANDDEVVLLNEFKSLVINFMTTSYHHFCGHNIKEFDMPYIGRRMLINGIELPPQLQFQNKKPWEMPLLDTMSFWKFGDYKNYTSLKLLAEVLGVPTPKDDIDGSMVADVYYNENNLQRIAIYCQKDVIATVQVWRRLNSKLLIKTEHIEFVK
;
A
#
# COMPACT_ATOMS: atom_id res chain seq x y z
N ASN A 1 6.14 23.96 -8.16
CA ASN A 1 5.83 23.07 -7.03
C ASN A 1 6.42 21.71 -7.33
N GLU A 2 7.40 21.28 -6.55
CA GLU A 2 7.89 19.89 -6.60
C GLU A 2 6.91 18.98 -5.83
N ASP A 3 6.67 17.77 -6.32
CA ASP A 3 5.79 16.79 -5.68
C ASP A 3 6.41 16.29 -4.35
N CYS A 4 5.58 16.19 -3.30
CA CYS A 4 5.96 15.69 -1.97
C CYS A 4 5.19 14.41 -1.62
N LEU A 5 5.82 13.50 -0.88
CA LEU A 5 5.21 12.28 -0.35
C LEU A 5 5.15 12.33 1.17
N LYS A 6 3.95 12.18 1.73
CA LYS A 6 3.75 12.06 3.18
C LYS A 6 3.45 10.62 3.54
N ILE A 7 4.14 10.11 4.55
CA ILE A 7 4.04 8.72 5.01
C ILE A 7 3.51 8.74 6.43
N LYS A 8 2.36 8.09 6.64
CA LYS A 8 1.82 7.78 7.96
C LYS A 8 1.76 6.27 8.12
N SER A 9 2.17 5.78 9.28
CA SER A 9 2.14 4.35 9.60
C SER A 9 1.25 4.10 10.81
N PHE A 10 0.50 3.01 10.74
CA PHE A 10 -0.22 2.45 11.88
C PHE A 10 0.39 1.08 12.16
N ALA A 11 0.70 0.82 13.42
CA ALA A 11 1.26 -0.45 13.87
C ALA A 11 0.78 -0.70 15.29
N ASN A 12 0.02 -1.76 15.49
CA ASN A 12 -0.54 -2.15 16.78
C ASN A 12 -0.65 -3.67 16.84
N ASP A 13 -0.36 -4.26 18.00
CA ASP A 13 -0.52 -5.69 18.23
C ASP A 13 -2.01 -6.09 18.34
N ASP A 14 -2.89 -5.13 18.68
CA ASP A 14 -4.34 -5.28 18.62
C ASP A 14 -4.85 -4.93 17.22
N GLU A 15 -5.25 -5.97 16.48
CA GLU A 15 -5.79 -5.84 15.13
C GLU A 15 -7.03 -4.93 15.09
N VAL A 16 -7.91 -4.95 16.10
CA VAL A 16 -9.13 -4.13 16.12
C VAL A 16 -8.78 -2.65 16.19
N VAL A 17 -7.77 -2.29 17.00
CA VAL A 17 -7.26 -0.92 17.07
C VAL A 17 -6.70 -0.51 15.71
N LEU A 18 -5.81 -1.32 15.13
CA LEU A 18 -5.18 -1.06 13.84
C LEU A 18 -6.21 -0.84 12.70
N LEU A 19 -7.23 -1.71 12.63
CA LEU A 19 -8.28 -1.62 11.62
C LEU A 19 -9.15 -0.36 11.79
N ASN A 20 -9.43 0.05 13.02
CA ASN A 20 -10.18 1.28 13.29
C ASN A 20 -9.36 2.53 12.95
N GLU A 21 -8.07 2.56 13.25
CA GLU A 21 -7.19 3.67 12.86
C GLU A 21 -7.13 3.84 11.33
N PHE A 22 -6.98 2.73 10.60
CA PHE A 22 -7.04 2.74 9.14
C PHE A 22 -8.41 3.22 8.64
N LYS A 23 -9.52 2.70 9.19
CA LYS A 23 -10.88 3.15 8.85
C LYS A 23 -11.05 4.65 9.05
N SER A 24 -10.61 5.18 10.19
CA SER A 24 -10.68 6.61 10.49
C SER A 24 -9.89 7.45 9.49
N LEU A 25 -8.70 7.00 9.09
CA LEU A 25 -7.93 7.68 8.05
C LEU A 25 -8.70 7.71 6.72
N VAL A 26 -9.23 6.57 6.29
CA VAL A 26 -9.98 6.46 5.03
C VAL A 26 -11.19 7.39 5.02
N ILE A 27 -11.99 7.40 6.09
CA ILE A 27 -13.18 8.25 6.18
C ILE A 27 -12.81 9.74 6.14
N ASN A 28 -11.75 10.13 6.86
CA ASN A 28 -11.36 11.54 6.99
C ASN A 28 -10.63 12.08 5.76
N PHE A 29 -9.87 11.24 5.05
CA PHE A 29 -9.02 11.66 3.94
C PHE A 29 -9.69 11.46 2.57
N MET A 30 -10.42 10.36 2.38
CA MET A 30 -11.03 10.03 1.08
C MET A 30 -12.42 10.64 0.94
N THR A 31 -12.49 11.96 1.06
CA THR A 31 -13.76 12.73 1.05
C THR A 31 -14.22 13.14 -0.35
N THR A 32 -13.36 13.00 -1.36
CA THR A 32 -13.65 13.37 -2.75
C THR A 32 -13.30 12.23 -3.71
N SER A 33 -13.91 12.22 -4.89
CA SER A 33 -13.65 11.25 -5.96
C SER A 33 -12.25 11.32 -6.55
N TYR A 34 -11.47 12.35 -6.22
CA TYR A 34 -10.07 12.48 -6.65
C TYR A 34 -9.12 11.61 -5.82
N HIS A 35 -9.52 11.19 -4.62
CA HIS A 35 -8.69 10.34 -3.78
C HIS A 35 -8.82 8.87 -4.19
N HIS A 36 -7.67 8.23 -4.39
CA HIS A 36 -7.57 6.83 -4.77
C HIS A 36 -6.62 6.11 -3.82
N PHE A 37 -6.91 4.84 -3.53
CA PHE A 37 -5.91 3.95 -2.97
C PHE A 37 -4.92 3.60 -4.08
N CYS A 38 -3.64 3.52 -3.73
CA CYS A 38 -2.60 3.06 -4.63
C CYS A 38 -1.79 1.96 -3.95
N GLY A 39 -1.47 0.90 -4.70
CA GLY A 39 -0.71 -0.23 -4.18
C GLY A 39 -0.15 -1.11 -5.29
N HIS A 40 0.49 -2.21 -4.90
CA HIS A 40 0.99 -3.23 -5.81
C HIS A 40 0.26 -4.54 -5.54
N ASN A 41 -0.54 -5.03 -6.49
CA ASN A 41 -1.46 -6.15 -6.30
C ASN A 41 -2.60 -5.88 -5.28
N ILE A 42 -2.88 -4.61 -5.02
CA ILE A 42 -3.86 -4.13 -4.04
C ILE A 42 -5.29 -4.62 -4.32
N LYS A 43 -5.63 -4.87 -5.59
CA LYS A 43 -6.96 -5.32 -6.00
C LYS A 43 -7.21 -6.79 -5.67
N GLU A 44 -6.21 -7.64 -5.83
CA GLU A 44 -6.35 -9.10 -5.63
C GLU A 44 -5.98 -9.51 -4.19
N PHE A 45 -5.24 -8.68 -3.45
CA PHE A 45 -4.75 -9.02 -2.12
C PHE A 45 -5.18 -8.05 -1.00
N ASP A 46 -4.55 -6.88 -0.87
CA ASP A 46 -4.62 -6.05 0.34
C ASP A 46 -6.06 -5.59 0.65
N MET A 47 -6.78 -5.04 -0.33
CA MET A 47 -8.12 -4.51 -0.11
C MET A 47 -9.14 -5.61 0.22
N PRO A 48 -9.18 -6.76 -0.51
CA PRO A 48 -9.96 -7.91 -0.07
C PRO A 48 -9.58 -8.44 1.32
N TYR A 49 -8.29 -8.49 1.65
CA TYR A 49 -7.83 -8.99 2.94
C TYR A 49 -8.32 -8.10 4.09
N ILE A 50 -8.03 -6.80 4.02
CA ILE A 50 -8.46 -5.81 5.02
C ILE A 50 -9.98 -5.82 5.18
N GLY A 51 -10.73 -5.82 4.07
CA GLY A 51 -12.20 -5.86 4.12
C GLY A 51 -12.73 -7.10 4.85
N ARG A 52 -12.14 -8.29 4.60
CA ARG A 52 -12.50 -9.52 5.32
C ARG A 52 -12.15 -9.43 6.80
N ARG A 53 -10.99 -8.90 7.17
CA ARG A 53 -10.57 -8.73 8.57
C ARG A 53 -11.48 -7.77 9.33
N MET A 54 -11.94 -6.70 8.70
CA MET A 54 -12.95 -5.80 9.28
C MET A 54 -14.27 -6.52 9.55
N LEU A 55 -14.78 -7.29 8.58
CA LEU A 55 -16.02 -8.05 8.75
C LEU A 55 -15.91 -9.11 9.86
N ILE A 56 -14.79 -9.83 9.94
CA ILE A 56 -14.53 -10.83 10.98
C ILE A 56 -14.57 -10.19 12.39
N ASN A 57 -14.04 -8.98 12.52
CA ASN A 57 -14.02 -8.23 13.78
C ASN A 57 -15.29 -7.39 14.02
N GLY A 58 -16.34 -7.53 13.20
CA GLY A 58 -17.59 -6.76 13.33
C GLY A 58 -17.44 -5.26 13.04
N ILE A 59 -16.37 -4.85 12.38
CA ILE A 59 -16.10 -3.45 12.00
C ILE A 59 -16.79 -3.16 10.67
N GLU A 60 -17.69 -2.18 10.67
CA GLU A 60 -18.37 -1.74 9.44
C GLU A 60 -17.37 -1.21 8.41
N LEU A 61 -17.52 -1.64 7.16
CA LEU A 61 -16.69 -1.21 6.03
C LEU A 61 -16.98 0.24 5.64
N PRO A 62 -15.97 1.12 5.51
CA PRO A 62 -16.18 2.45 4.99
C PRO A 62 -16.68 2.40 3.53
N PRO A 63 -17.49 3.37 3.06
CA PRO A 63 -18.06 3.38 1.70
C PRO A 63 -17.02 3.22 0.57
N GLN A 64 -15.78 3.67 0.82
CA GLN A 64 -14.65 3.56 -0.08
C GLN A 64 -14.21 2.11 -0.32
N LEU A 65 -14.43 1.21 0.64
CA LEU A 65 -14.10 -0.23 0.56
C LEU A 65 -15.30 -1.11 0.19
N GLN A 66 -16.48 -0.51 -0.04
CA GLN A 66 -17.67 -1.24 -0.49
C GLN A 66 -17.65 -1.41 -2.02
N PHE A 67 -16.94 -2.44 -2.49
CA PHE A 67 -16.73 -2.68 -3.92
C PHE A 67 -17.85 -3.46 -4.63
N GLN A 68 -18.71 -4.16 -3.88
CA GLN A 68 -19.65 -5.17 -4.44
C GLN A 68 -20.60 -4.62 -5.51
N ASN A 69 -20.95 -3.33 -5.45
CA ASN A 69 -21.87 -2.69 -6.39
C ASN A 69 -21.16 -1.77 -7.39
N LYS A 70 -19.82 -1.77 -7.42
CA LYS A 70 -19.01 -0.90 -8.28
C LYS A 70 -18.50 -1.68 -9.47
N LYS A 71 -18.57 -1.07 -10.65
CA LYS A 71 -17.89 -1.58 -11.85
C LYS A 71 -16.37 -1.47 -11.67
N PRO A 72 -15.57 -2.29 -12.38
CA PRO A 72 -14.12 -2.28 -12.20
C PRO A 72 -13.43 -0.92 -12.35
N TRP A 73 -13.97 -0.05 -13.20
CA TRP A 73 -13.48 1.32 -13.43
C TRP A 73 -14.02 2.37 -12.46
N GLU A 74 -15.01 2.02 -11.65
CA GLU A 74 -15.57 2.89 -10.58
C GLU A 74 -14.84 2.68 -9.25
N MET A 75 -13.98 1.66 -9.17
CA MET A 75 -13.18 1.39 -7.98
C MET A 75 -12.04 2.43 -7.85
N PRO A 76 -11.90 3.10 -6.70
CA PRO A 76 -10.85 4.09 -6.49
C PRO A 76 -9.49 3.43 -6.20
N LEU A 77 -9.04 2.51 -7.06
CA LEU A 77 -7.88 1.65 -6.86
C LEU A 77 -6.89 1.78 -8.03
N LEU A 78 -5.70 2.34 -7.75
CA LEU A 78 -4.55 2.42 -8.63
C LEU A 78 -3.58 1.28 -8.30
N ASP A 79 -3.67 0.18 -9.06
CA ASP A 79 -2.84 -1.01 -8.85
C ASP A 79 -1.67 -1.06 -9.83
N THR A 80 -0.46 -0.81 -9.36
CA THR A 80 0.75 -0.81 -10.20
C THR A 80 0.98 -2.14 -10.93
N MET A 81 0.58 -3.27 -10.36
CA MET A 81 0.67 -4.56 -11.04
C MET A 81 -0.31 -4.61 -12.21
N SER A 82 -1.54 -4.10 -12.03
CA SER A 82 -2.51 -4.01 -13.13
C SER A 82 -2.03 -3.08 -14.25
N PHE A 83 -1.38 -1.97 -13.91
CA PHE A 83 -0.80 -1.04 -14.89
C PHE A 83 0.31 -1.71 -15.70
N TRP A 84 1.16 -2.50 -15.04
CA TRP A 84 2.26 -3.23 -15.69
C TRP A 84 1.77 -4.37 -16.61
N LYS A 85 0.68 -5.05 -16.25
CA LYS A 85 0.22 -6.24 -16.97
C LYS A 85 -0.16 -5.96 -18.43
N PHE A 86 -0.60 -4.74 -18.80
CA PHE A 86 -1.12 -4.43 -20.15
C PHE A 86 -2.15 -5.45 -20.68
N GLY A 87 -2.87 -6.15 -19.79
CA GLY A 87 -3.81 -7.23 -20.13
C GLY A 87 -3.24 -8.65 -20.11
N ASP A 88 -1.95 -8.86 -19.80
CA ASP A 88 -1.36 -10.17 -19.54
C ASP A 88 -1.59 -10.59 -18.08
N TYR A 89 -2.44 -11.60 -17.88
CA TYR A 89 -2.81 -12.12 -16.56
C TYR A 89 -2.02 -13.35 -16.13
N LYS A 90 -1.07 -13.85 -16.96
CA LYS A 90 -0.45 -15.16 -16.73
C LYS A 90 0.70 -15.12 -15.74
N ASN A 91 1.36 -13.97 -15.59
CA ASN A 91 2.60 -13.86 -14.83
C ASN A 91 2.47 -12.83 -13.70
N TYR A 92 2.68 -13.27 -12.47
CA TYR A 92 2.87 -12.37 -11.35
C TYR A 92 4.24 -11.69 -11.47
N THR A 93 4.27 -10.36 -11.30
CA THR A 93 5.50 -9.57 -11.28
C THR A 93 5.62 -8.92 -9.91
N SER A 94 6.65 -9.28 -9.14
CA SER A 94 6.89 -8.67 -7.83
C SER A 94 7.21 -7.18 -7.93
N LEU A 95 6.90 -6.42 -6.88
CA LEU A 95 7.26 -5.00 -6.76
C LEU A 95 8.76 -4.78 -6.93
N LYS A 96 9.58 -5.64 -6.32
CA LYS A 96 11.04 -5.57 -6.39
C LYS A 96 11.56 -5.70 -7.82
N LEU A 97 11.07 -6.68 -8.57
CA LEU A 97 11.45 -6.86 -9.98
C LEU A 97 11.00 -5.66 -10.82
N LEU A 98 9.78 -5.18 -10.60
CA LEU A 98 9.24 -4.03 -11.32
C LEU A 98 10.03 -2.75 -11.02
N ALA A 99 10.42 -2.53 -9.78
CA ALA A 99 11.24 -1.40 -9.37
C ALA A 99 12.62 -1.43 -10.06
N GLU A 100 13.28 -2.59 -10.09
CA GLU A 100 14.57 -2.76 -10.77
C GLU A 100 14.48 -2.46 -12.27
N VAL A 101 13.50 -3.05 -12.97
CA VAL A 101 13.29 -2.85 -14.41
C VAL A 101 13.00 -1.39 -14.75
N LEU A 102 12.32 -0.66 -13.85
CA LEU A 102 11.98 0.75 -14.05
C LEU A 102 13.04 1.73 -13.53
N GLY A 103 14.19 1.23 -13.06
CA GLY A 103 15.26 2.07 -12.50
C GLY A 103 14.80 2.89 -11.29
N VAL A 104 13.95 2.30 -10.45
CA VAL A 104 13.54 2.84 -9.15
C VAL A 104 14.52 2.30 -8.10
N PRO A 105 15.29 3.15 -7.42
CA PRO A 105 16.19 2.70 -6.38
C PRO A 105 15.37 2.11 -5.24
N THR A 106 15.63 0.84 -4.92
CA THR A 106 15.12 0.21 -3.71
C THR A 106 16.27 0.13 -2.71
N PRO A 107 16.09 0.60 -1.47
CA PRO A 107 17.09 0.36 -0.44
C PRO A 107 17.27 -1.15 -0.27
N LYS A 108 18.49 -1.60 0.02
CA LYS A 108 18.69 -3.00 0.43
C LYS A 108 17.95 -3.19 1.75
N ASP A 109 16.97 -4.08 1.75
CA ASP A 109 16.25 -4.44 2.95
C ASP A 109 16.98 -5.53 3.72
N ASP A 110 16.89 -5.42 5.04
CA ASP A 110 17.41 -6.38 6.00
C ASP A 110 16.42 -7.52 6.28
N ILE A 111 15.15 -7.38 5.85
CA ILE A 111 14.11 -8.41 5.89
C ILE A 111 13.29 -8.43 4.61
N ASP A 112 12.62 -9.55 4.33
CA ASP A 112 11.60 -9.67 3.30
C ASP A 112 10.27 -10.21 3.87
N GLY A 113 9.24 -10.30 3.02
CA GLY A 113 7.91 -10.75 3.43
C GLY A 113 7.86 -12.13 4.10
N SER A 114 8.81 -13.03 3.82
CA SER A 114 8.87 -14.34 4.48
C SER A 114 9.36 -14.27 5.93
N MET A 115 10.06 -13.19 6.28
CA MET A 115 10.66 -12.97 7.61
C MET A 115 9.72 -12.23 8.57
N VAL A 116 8.64 -11.62 8.08
CA VAL A 116 7.73 -10.79 8.90
C VAL A 116 7.19 -11.56 10.11
N ALA A 117 6.84 -12.84 9.96
CA ALA A 117 6.32 -13.65 11.06
C ALA A 117 7.38 -13.89 12.14
N ASP A 118 8.63 -14.18 11.76
CA ASP A 118 9.74 -14.40 12.69
C ASP A 118 10.07 -13.12 13.47
N VAL A 119 10.15 -11.99 12.76
CA VAL A 119 10.39 -10.67 13.37
C VAL A 119 9.28 -10.29 14.36
N TYR A 120 8.02 -10.62 14.05
CA TYR A 120 6.90 -10.32 14.93
C TYR A 120 6.89 -11.23 16.17
N TYR A 121 6.89 -12.55 15.99
CA TYR A 121 6.66 -13.48 17.09
C TYR A 121 7.91 -13.80 17.92
N ASN A 122 9.09 -13.82 17.29
CA ASN A 122 10.33 -14.21 17.97
C ASN A 122 11.16 -13.00 18.38
N GLU A 123 11.31 -12.02 17.49
CA GLU A 123 12.07 -10.80 17.82
C GLU A 123 11.24 -9.74 18.57
N ASN A 124 9.90 -9.82 18.53
CA ASN A 124 8.98 -8.82 19.08
C ASN A 124 9.27 -7.40 18.57
N ASN A 125 9.60 -7.27 17.27
CA ASN A 125 10.07 -6.03 16.69
C ASN A 125 9.12 -5.48 15.62
N LEU A 126 7.92 -5.06 16.08
CA LEU A 126 6.89 -4.48 15.22
C LEU A 126 7.37 -3.21 14.49
N GLN A 127 8.23 -2.41 15.11
CA GLN A 127 8.77 -1.20 14.50
C GLN A 127 9.60 -1.50 13.24
N ARG A 128 10.37 -2.61 13.25
CA ARG A 128 11.14 -3.05 12.08
C ARG A 128 10.23 -3.44 10.91
N ILE A 129 9.12 -4.11 11.20
CA ILE A 129 8.09 -4.45 10.20
C ILE A 129 7.46 -3.16 9.63
N ALA A 130 7.15 -2.18 10.48
CA ALA A 130 6.60 -0.91 10.03
C ALA A 130 7.56 -0.17 9.09
N ILE A 131 8.86 -0.14 9.39
CA ILE A 131 9.88 0.47 8.52
C ILE A 131 9.98 -0.27 7.17
N TYR A 132 9.93 -1.60 7.18
CA TYR A 132 9.88 -2.40 5.95
C TYR A 132 8.67 -2.01 5.08
N CYS A 133 7.47 -1.96 5.66
CA CYS A 133 6.25 -1.55 4.95
C CYS A 133 6.32 -0.11 4.41
N GLN A 134 6.94 0.82 5.16
CA GLN A 134 7.12 2.21 4.71
C GLN A 134 7.96 2.27 3.43
N LYS A 135 9.04 1.48 3.35
CA LYS A 135 9.89 1.42 2.16
C LYS A 135 9.14 0.82 0.96
N ASP A 136 8.34 -0.22 1.17
CA ASP A 136 7.48 -0.79 0.12
C ASP A 136 6.46 0.23 -0.41
N VAL A 137 5.88 1.06 0.47
CA VAL A 137 5.01 2.17 0.07
C VAL A 137 5.77 3.20 -0.78
N ILE A 138 6.98 3.60 -0.37
CA ILE A 138 7.82 4.52 -1.16
C ILE A 138 8.12 3.92 -2.53
N ALA A 139 8.58 2.67 -2.59
CA ALA A 139 8.89 1.98 -3.84
C ALA A 139 7.66 1.92 -4.76
N THR A 140 6.48 1.60 -4.21
CA THR A 140 5.22 1.56 -4.94
C THR A 140 4.86 2.92 -5.55
N VAL A 141 4.98 4.01 -4.79
CA VAL A 141 4.73 5.37 -5.30
C VAL A 141 5.70 5.72 -6.43
N GLN A 142 6.99 5.41 -6.26
CA GLN A 142 8.02 5.69 -7.26
C GLN A 142 7.80 4.87 -8.55
N VAL A 143 7.43 3.59 -8.43
CA VAL A 143 7.03 2.74 -9.55
C VAL A 143 5.81 3.31 -10.26
N TRP A 144 4.78 3.70 -9.51
CA TRP A 144 3.60 4.33 -10.08
C TRP A 144 3.97 5.61 -10.86
N ARG A 145 4.89 6.44 -10.34
CA ARG A 145 5.38 7.63 -11.05
C ARG A 145 6.06 7.27 -12.36
N ARG A 146 6.95 6.26 -12.37
CA ARG A 146 7.61 5.77 -13.60
C ARG A 146 6.61 5.26 -14.64
N LEU A 147 5.63 4.46 -14.23
CA LEU A 147 4.55 3.98 -15.10
C LEU A 147 3.73 5.13 -15.71
N ASN A 148 3.71 6.30 -15.07
CA ASN A 148 3.03 7.50 -15.53
C ASN A 148 3.99 8.55 -16.11
N SER A 149 5.21 8.17 -16.50
CA SER A 149 6.23 9.06 -17.08
C SER A 149 6.57 10.28 -16.22
N LYS A 150 6.44 10.16 -14.89
CA LYS A 150 6.83 11.19 -13.92
C LYS A 150 8.23 10.92 -13.39
N LEU A 151 8.92 12.00 -12.99
CA LEU A 151 10.20 11.91 -12.28
C LEU A 151 10.01 11.23 -10.92
N LEU A 152 11.10 10.79 -10.29
CA LEU A 152 11.06 10.27 -8.92
C LEU A 152 10.90 11.41 -7.92
N ILE A 153 10.30 11.12 -6.77
CA ILE A 153 10.28 12.04 -5.62
C ILE A 153 11.67 11.95 -4.98
N LYS A 154 12.34 13.09 -4.81
CA LYS A 154 13.65 13.12 -4.13
C LYS A 154 13.46 12.82 -2.65
N THR A 155 14.45 12.19 -2.02
CA THR A 155 14.35 11.75 -0.62
C THR A 155 14.06 12.92 0.33
N GLU A 156 14.57 14.12 0.06
CA GLU A 156 14.29 15.33 0.84
C GLU A 156 12.81 15.78 0.82
N HIS A 157 12.00 15.29 -0.12
CA HIS A 157 10.55 15.57 -0.21
C HIS A 157 9.69 14.40 0.29
N ILE A 158 10.29 13.46 1.01
CA ILE A 158 9.57 12.37 1.67
C ILE A 158 9.50 12.70 3.17
N GLU A 159 8.30 12.96 3.65
CA GLU A 159 8.03 13.34 5.04
C GLU A 159 7.32 12.22 5.79
N PHE A 160 7.91 11.77 6.91
CA PHE A 160 7.26 10.83 7.82
C PHE A 160 6.45 11.60 8.87
N VAL A 161 5.14 11.42 8.82
CA VAL A 161 4.18 12.06 9.72
C VAL A 161 3.93 11.13 10.90
N LYS A 162 3.99 11.69 12.11
CA LYS A 162 3.67 10.99 13.36
C LYS A 162 2.15 10.88 13.55
#